data_AF-A0A3D1EYG2-F1
#
_entry.id   AF-A0A3D1EYG2-F1
#
_cell.length_a   1.000
_cell.length_b   1.000
_cell.length_c   1.000
_cell.angle_alpha   90.00
_cell.angle_beta   90.00
_cell.angle_gamma   90.00
#
_symmetry.space_group_name_H-M   'P 1'
#
loop_
_entity.id
_entity.type
_entity.pdbx_description
1 polymer ?
#
loop_
_entity_poly.entity_id
_entity_poly.type
_entity_poly.pdbx_seq_one_letter_code
_entity_poly.pdbx_strand_id
1 'polypeptide(L)'
;MKIRTKLLLLVIVPIFAICIEGVLQCKNSYNKMTQGQLLLQSSEIAGQISNLVHELQKERGRTAGFLGSQGKKFSSELQTQRKSTDEKFATLTTALKSYPKDKVSKRIQNRLDIAIRNSEQLAQVRNQVSAQNINAPTAIGYYTDLNSDMLSIVQSMSDQSTNARITSELAANLYLQKTKENAGIERA
;
A
#
# COMPACT_ATOMS: atom_id res chain seq x y z
N MET A 1 -24.11 31.76 -52.97
CA MET A 1 -23.08 32.17 -51.97
C MET A 1 -22.06 33.09 -52.63
N LYS A 2 -21.66 34.19 -51.99
CA LYS A 2 -20.56 35.04 -52.47
C LYS A 2 -19.21 34.33 -52.23
N ILE A 3 -18.24 34.53 -53.14
CA ILE A 3 -16.88 33.93 -53.07
C ILE A 3 -16.20 34.17 -51.71
N ARG A 4 -16.39 35.36 -51.12
CA ARG A 4 -15.89 35.72 -49.79
C ARG A 4 -16.34 34.75 -48.69
N THR A 5 -17.60 34.32 -48.71
CA THR A 5 -18.15 33.40 -47.70
C THR A 5 -17.57 31.99 -47.86
N LYS A 6 -17.32 31.53 -49.10
CA LYS A 6 -16.64 30.25 -49.36
C LYS A 6 -15.20 30.25 -48.84
N LEU A 7 -14.46 31.33 -49.08
CA LEU A 7 -13.09 31.48 -48.58
C LEU A 7 -13.02 31.55 -47.06
N LEU A 8 -13.95 32.28 -46.41
CA LEU A 8 -14.02 32.34 -44.95
C LEU A 8 -14.34 30.99 -44.31
N LEU A 9 -15.29 30.22 -44.87
CA LEU A 9 -15.62 28.88 -44.37
C LEU A 9 -14.43 27.90 -44.47
N LEU A 10 -13.64 28.00 -45.55
CA LEU A 10 -12.47 27.16 -45.77
C LEU A 10 -11.37 27.37 -44.71
N VAL A 11 -11.36 28.54 -44.06
CA VAL A 11 -10.39 28.89 -43.00
C VAL A 11 -10.97 28.69 -41.60
N ILE A 12 -12.24 29.06 -41.37
CA ILE A 12 -12.86 28.99 -40.03
C ILE A 12 -13.04 27.54 -39.57
N VAL A 13 -13.47 26.63 -40.44
CA VAL A 13 -13.68 25.22 -40.09
C VAL A 13 -12.41 24.54 -39.56
N PRO A 14 -11.24 24.61 -40.24
CA PRO A 14 -10.02 23.99 -39.72
C PRO A 14 -9.50 24.69 -38.46
N ILE A 15 -9.64 26.02 -38.32
CA ILE A 15 -9.27 26.72 -37.08
C ILE A 15 -10.12 26.21 -35.91
N PHE A 16 -11.44 26.06 -36.11
CA PHE A 16 -12.34 25.58 -35.07
C PHE A 16 -12.00 24.14 -34.64
N ALA A 17 -11.67 23.26 -35.59
CA ALA A 17 -11.21 21.91 -35.31
C ALA A 17 -9.91 21.90 -34.49
N ILE A 18 -8.92 22.71 -34.87
CA ILE A 18 -7.66 22.85 -34.12
C ILE A 18 -7.91 23.38 -32.70
N CYS A 19 -8.81 24.35 -32.54
CA CYS A 19 -9.18 24.85 -31.22
C CYS A 19 -9.83 23.77 -30.34
N ILE A 20 -10.75 22.96 -30.89
CA ILE A 20 -11.36 21.85 -30.16
C ILE A 20 -10.30 20.84 -29.73
N GLU A 21 -9.42 20.41 -30.65
CA GLU A 21 -8.35 19.48 -30.35
C GLU A 21 -7.38 20.04 -29.30
N GLY A 22 -7.01 21.32 -29.39
CA GLY A 22 -6.19 22.00 -28.40
C GLY A 22 -6.82 21.97 -27.00
N VAL A 23 -8.11 22.23 -26.88
CA VAL A 23 -8.84 22.18 -25.61
C VAL A 23 -8.90 20.74 -25.07
N LEU A 24 -9.21 19.76 -25.92
CA LEU A 24 -9.24 18.34 -25.54
C LEU A 24 -7.86 17.87 -25.07
N GLN A 25 -6.80 18.28 -25.75
CA GLN A 25 -5.42 17.94 -25.40
C GLN A 25 -4.98 18.60 -24.09
N CYS A 26 -5.32 19.86 -23.86
CA CYS A 26 -5.09 20.52 -22.57
C CYS A 26 -5.78 19.78 -21.43
N LYS A 27 -7.06 19.39 -21.60
CA LYS A 27 -7.82 18.62 -20.60
C LYS A 27 -7.18 17.24 -20.34
N ASN A 28 -6.77 16.54 -21.39
CA ASN A 28 -6.09 15.25 -21.26
C ASN A 28 -4.74 15.38 -20.56
N SER A 29 -3.94 16.38 -20.89
CA SER A 29 -2.65 16.64 -20.24
C SER A 29 -2.82 16.96 -18.75
N TYR A 30 -3.83 17.76 -18.40
CA TYR A 30 -4.17 18.04 -17.01
C TYR A 30 -4.60 16.78 -16.24
N ASN A 31 -5.45 15.94 -16.84
CA ASN A 31 -5.87 14.68 -16.24
C ASN A 31 -4.71 13.70 -16.05
N LYS A 32 -3.79 13.61 -17.02
CA LYS A 32 -2.58 12.78 -16.90
C LYS A 32 -1.69 13.25 -15.76
N MET A 33 -1.52 14.56 -15.58
CA MET A 33 -0.72 15.12 -14.49
C MET A 33 -1.31 14.78 -13.12
N THR A 34 -2.62 14.95 -12.95
CA THR A 34 -3.30 14.63 -11.68
C THR A 34 -3.31 13.14 -11.37
N GLN A 35 -3.52 12.27 -12.36
CA GLN A 35 -3.40 10.81 -12.21
C GLN A 35 -1.97 10.39 -11.86
N GLY A 36 -0.97 11.00 -12.49
CA GLY A 36 0.44 10.74 -12.19
C GLY A 36 0.80 11.07 -10.74
N GLN A 37 0.29 12.18 -10.21
CA GLN A 37 0.53 12.55 -8.81
C GLN A 37 -0.14 11.59 -7.83
N LEU A 38 -1.40 11.21 -8.07
CA LEU A 38 -2.09 10.21 -7.24
C LEU A 38 -1.37 8.87 -7.25
N LEU A 39 -0.81 8.49 -8.40
CA LEU A 39 -0.07 7.26 -8.56
C LEU A 39 1.25 7.27 -7.78
N LEU A 40 1.99 8.38 -7.82
CA LEU A 40 3.20 8.55 -7.00
C LEU A 40 2.88 8.42 -5.50
N GLN A 41 1.83 9.07 -5.03
CA GLN A 41 1.37 8.98 -3.64
C GLN A 41 0.97 7.53 -3.29
N SER A 42 0.26 6.84 -4.17
CA SER A 42 -0.15 5.45 -3.94
C SER A 42 1.04 4.49 -3.92
N SER A 43 2.04 4.73 -4.77
CA SER A 43 3.31 3.98 -4.77
C SER A 43 4.10 4.21 -3.48
N GLU A 44 4.12 5.43 -2.95
CA GLU A 44 4.76 5.74 -1.68
C GLU A 44 4.09 5.01 -0.52
N ILE A 45 2.75 5.05 -0.45
CA ILE A 45 1.99 4.30 0.56
C ILE A 45 2.25 2.79 0.43
N ALA A 46 2.24 2.24 -0.79
CA ALA A 46 2.53 0.83 -1.01
C ALA A 46 3.94 0.44 -0.53
N GLY A 47 4.93 1.32 -0.73
CA GLY A 47 6.29 1.15 -0.20
C GLY A 47 6.32 1.14 1.32
N GLN A 48 5.60 2.06 1.97
CA GLN A 48 5.50 2.12 3.43
C GLN A 48 4.79 0.90 4.03
N ILE A 49 3.71 0.42 3.39
CA ILE A 49 3.04 -0.83 3.79
C ILE A 49 4.02 -2.00 3.68
N SER A 50 4.80 -2.07 2.59
CA SER A 50 5.79 -3.14 2.41
C SER A 50 6.87 -3.12 3.49
N ASN A 51 7.34 -1.94 3.90
CA ASN A 51 8.27 -1.78 5.00
C ASN A 51 7.67 -2.25 6.34
N LEU A 52 6.42 -1.89 6.61
CA LEU A 52 5.72 -2.35 7.82
C LEU A 52 5.56 -3.88 7.84
N VAL A 53 5.13 -4.48 6.73
CA VAL A 53 5.03 -5.95 6.59
C VAL A 53 6.36 -6.63 6.89
N HIS A 54 7.48 -6.06 6.41
CA HIS A 54 8.80 -6.63 6.69
C HIS A 54 9.13 -6.64 8.20
N GLU A 55 8.79 -5.58 8.93
CA GLU A 55 8.97 -5.52 10.38
C GLU A 55 8.02 -6.47 11.12
N LEU A 56 6.76 -6.56 10.69
CA LEU A 56 5.78 -7.50 11.25
C LEU A 56 6.18 -8.97 11.05
N GLN A 57 6.72 -9.34 9.88
CA GLN A 57 7.27 -10.67 9.62
C GLN A 57 8.41 -11.02 10.58
N LYS A 58 9.31 -10.04 10.82
CA LYS A 58 10.41 -10.16 11.77
C LYS A 58 9.93 -10.26 13.23
N GLU A 59 8.87 -9.54 13.57
CA GLU A 59 8.25 -9.59 14.90
C GLU A 59 7.54 -10.92 15.14
N ARG A 60 6.86 -11.46 14.13
CA ARG A 60 6.25 -12.81 14.17
C ARG A 60 7.29 -13.88 14.47
N GLY A 61 8.42 -13.88 13.75
CA GLY A 61 9.48 -14.87 13.94
C GLY A 61 10.09 -14.82 15.35
N ARG A 62 10.31 -13.62 15.89
CA ARG A 62 10.79 -13.45 17.27
C ARG A 62 9.73 -13.82 18.31
N THR A 63 8.47 -13.53 18.05
CA THR A 63 7.34 -13.98 18.89
C THR A 63 7.29 -15.51 18.97
N ALA A 64 7.45 -16.19 17.83
CA ALA A 64 7.52 -17.66 17.78
C ALA A 64 8.70 -18.19 18.61
N GLY A 65 9.89 -17.63 18.45
CA GLY A 65 11.07 -18.00 19.24
C GLY A 65 10.92 -17.73 20.74
N PHE A 66 10.31 -16.60 21.10
CA PHE A 66 10.04 -16.24 22.50
C PHE A 66 9.06 -17.22 23.16
N LEU A 67 7.92 -17.49 22.54
CA LEU A 67 6.92 -18.43 23.06
C LEU A 67 7.44 -19.88 23.05
N GLY A 68 8.11 -20.30 21.98
CA GLY A 68 8.71 -21.63 21.88
C GLY A 68 9.83 -21.89 22.90
N SER A 69 10.46 -20.83 23.41
CA SER A 69 11.45 -20.91 24.49
C SER A 69 10.87 -20.65 25.88
N GLN A 70 9.54 -20.55 26.03
CA GLN A 70 8.86 -20.21 27.29
C GLN A 70 9.38 -18.88 27.89
N GLY A 71 9.64 -17.91 27.02
CA GLY A 71 10.15 -16.59 27.36
C GLY A 71 11.63 -16.51 27.70
N LYS A 72 12.38 -17.62 27.60
CA LYS A 72 13.81 -17.68 27.99
C LYS A 72 14.75 -17.10 26.93
N LYS A 73 14.36 -17.10 25.65
CA LYS A 73 15.14 -16.57 24.52
C LYS A 73 14.36 -15.49 23.79
N PHE A 74 15.04 -14.66 23.01
CA PHE A 74 14.44 -13.65 22.14
C PHE A 74 13.73 -12.47 22.84
N SER A 75 13.81 -12.36 24.17
CA SER A 75 13.10 -11.30 24.92
C SER A 75 13.59 -9.89 24.54
N SER A 76 14.90 -9.66 24.55
CA SER A 76 15.50 -8.36 24.22
C SER A 76 15.37 -8.04 22.72
N GLU A 77 15.52 -9.05 21.87
CA GLU A 77 15.35 -8.91 20.42
C GLU A 77 13.89 -8.61 20.07
N LEU A 78 12.93 -9.22 20.74
CA LEU A 78 11.50 -8.97 20.54
C LEU A 78 11.15 -7.54 20.96
N GLN A 79 11.67 -7.06 22.09
CA GLN A 79 11.44 -5.68 22.53
C GLN A 79 12.02 -4.65 21.54
N THR A 80 13.22 -4.91 21.02
CA THR A 80 13.84 -4.05 20.00
C THR A 80 13.04 -4.08 18.70
N GLN A 81 12.60 -5.27 18.27
CA GLN A 81 11.81 -5.42 17.05
C GLN A 81 10.45 -4.73 17.15
N ARG A 82 9.78 -4.77 18.30
CA ARG A 82 8.50 -4.05 18.53
C ARG A 82 8.63 -2.55 18.27
N LYS A 83 9.72 -1.93 18.74
CA LYS A 83 10.01 -0.51 18.47
C LYS A 83 10.18 -0.24 16.97
N SER A 84 10.90 -1.12 16.26
CA SER A 84 11.07 -0.99 14.80
C SER A 84 9.74 -1.09 14.06
N THR A 85 8.86 -2.01 14.47
CA THR A 85 7.49 -2.12 13.93
C THR A 85 6.69 -0.85 14.23
N ASP A 86 6.76 -0.32 15.45
CA ASP A 86 6.02 0.89 15.86
C ASP A 86 6.45 2.12 15.06
N GLU A 87 7.74 2.27 14.80
CA GLU A 87 8.27 3.34 13.94
C GLU A 87 7.71 3.27 12.52
N LYS A 88 7.64 2.07 11.92
CA LYS A 88 7.05 1.90 10.58
C LYS A 88 5.53 2.14 10.59
N PHE A 89 4.85 1.74 11.66
CA PHE A 89 3.43 1.99 11.82
C PHE A 89 3.13 3.49 11.94
N ALA A 90 3.92 4.22 12.72
CA ALA A 90 3.81 5.68 12.87
C ALA A 90 4.10 6.41 11.54
N THR A 91 5.11 5.94 10.79
CA THR A 91 5.45 6.47 9.46
C THR A 91 4.27 6.31 8.49
N LEU A 92 3.71 5.09 8.41
CA LEU A 92 2.55 4.80 7.56
C LEU A 92 1.34 5.64 7.95
N THR A 93 1.02 5.70 9.24
CA THR A 93 -0.12 6.47 9.77
C THR A 93 0.03 7.96 9.45
N THR A 94 1.25 8.49 9.50
CA THR A 94 1.53 9.89 9.16
C THR A 94 1.32 10.16 7.67
N ALA A 95 1.83 9.29 6.79
CA ALA A 95 1.62 9.45 5.36
C ALA A 95 0.15 9.30 4.94
N LEU A 96 -0.61 8.46 5.65
CA LEU A 96 -2.04 8.32 5.40
C LEU A 96 -2.86 9.57 5.75
N LYS A 97 -2.33 10.50 6.56
CA LYS A 97 -3.00 11.79 6.84
C LYS A 97 -2.99 12.73 5.63
N SER A 98 -1.94 12.67 4.81
CA SER A 98 -1.81 13.47 3.58
C SER A 98 -2.28 12.73 2.33
N TYR A 99 -2.68 11.46 2.46
CA TYR A 99 -3.16 10.64 1.35
C TYR A 99 -4.58 11.07 0.94
N PRO A 100 -4.82 11.44 -0.33
CA PRO A 100 -6.12 11.92 -0.79
C PRO A 100 -7.12 10.75 -0.94
N LYS A 101 -7.65 10.28 0.21
CA LYS A 101 -8.54 9.10 0.27
C LYS A 101 -9.71 9.21 -0.71
N ASP A 102 -10.30 10.40 -0.85
CA ASP A 102 -11.43 10.72 -1.73
C ASP A 102 -11.16 10.43 -3.21
N LYS A 103 -9.89 10.47 -3.64
CA LYS A 103 -9.47 10.22 -5.03
C LYS A 103 -9.15 8.77 -5.33
N VAL A 104 -9.22 7.91 -4.32
CA VAL A 104 -8.86 6.48 -4.40
C VAL A 104 -10.12 5.63 -4.36
N SER A 105 -10.10 4.45 -4.98
CA SER A 105 -11.25 3.55 -4.95
C SER A 105 -11.69 3.23 -3.50
N LYS A 106 -13.01 3.15 -3.29
CA LYS A 106 -13.60 2.73 -1.99
C LYS A 106 -13.03 1.40 -1.50
N ARG A 107 -12.66 0.50 -2.43
CA ARG A 107 -12.01 -0.77 -2.11
C ARG A 107 -10.69 -0.57 -1.36
N ILE A 108 -9.80 0.31 -1.83
CA ILE A 108 -8.52 0.57 -1.17
C ILE A 108 -8.74 1.28 0.16
N GLN A 109 -9.65 2.27 0.19
CA GLN A 109 -10.00 2.98 1.43
C GLN A 109 -10.47 2.01 2.53
N ASN A 110 -11.43 1.13 2.21
CA ASN A 110 -11.95 0.14 3.15
C ASN A 110 -10.85 -0.80 3.64
N ARG A 111 -9.95 -1.26 2.76
CA ARG A 111 -8.84 -2.14 3.16
C ARG A 111 -7.84 -1.42 4.06
N LEU A 112 -7.50 -0.16 3.76
CA LEU A 112 -6.65 0.67 4.62
C LEU A 112 -7.27 0.83 6.01
N ASP A 113 -8.57 1.14 6.08
CA ASP A 113 -9.24 1.34 7.36
C ASP A 113 -9.33 0.03 8.18
N ILE A 114 -9.56 -1.11 7.53
CA ILE A 114 -9.51 -2.44 8.19
C ILE A 114 -8.10 -2.73 8.72
N ALA A 115 -7.07 -2.51 7.90
CA ALA A 115 -5.69 -2.79 8.27
C ALA A 115 -5.19 -1.91 9.43
N ILE A 116 -5.62 -0.65 9.48
CA ILE A 116 -5.34 0.25 10.62
C ILE A 116 -6.04 -0.26 11.88
N ARG A 117 -7.33 -0.62 11.81
CA ARG A 117 -8.08 -1.17 12.96
C ARG A 117 -7.48 -2.48 13.47
N ASN A 118 -7.11 -3.39 12.58
CA ASN A 118 -6.47 -4.65 12.98
C ASN A 118 -5.13 -4.37 13.68
N SER A 119 -4.40 -3.34 13.24
CA SER A 119 -3.15 -2.93 13.88
C SER A 119 -3.36 -2.34 15.29
N GLU A 120 -4.55 -1.85 15.64
CA GLU A 120 -4.87 -1.41 17.02
C GLU A 120 -4.91 -2.60 17.99
N GLN A 121 -5.23 -3.80 17.52
CA GLN A 121 -5.20 -5.03 18.33
C GLN A 121 -3.78 -5.55 18.59
N LEU A 122 -2.77 -5.03 17.88
CA LEU A 122 -1.39 -5.47 17.99
C LEU A 122 -0.85 -5.33 19.42
N ALA A 123 -1.20 -4.24 20.10
CA ALA A 123 -0.80 -4.01 21.49
C ALA A 123 -1.36 -5.09 22.45
N GLN A 124 -2.62 -5.50 22.24
CA GLN A 124 -3.25 -6.54 23.05
C GLN A 124 -2.55 -7.89 22.85
N VAL A 125 -2.31 -8.29 21.59
CA VAL A 125 -1.60 -9.54 21.28
C VAL A 125 -0.20 -9.53 21.86
N ARG A 126 0.54 -8.41 21.75
CA ARG A 126 1.87 -8.26 22.34
C ARG A 126 1.88 -8.44 23.86
N ASN A 127 0.87 -7.91 24.54
CA ASN A 127 0.71 -8.08 25.99
C ASN A 127 0.45 -9.55 26.35
N GLN A 128 -0.43 -10.23 25.61
CA GLN A 128 -0.69 -11.65 25.80
C GLN A 128 0.57 -12.49 25.56
N VAL A 129 1.36 -12.17 24.53
CA VAL A 129 2.65 -12.82 24.24
C VAL A 129 3.62 -12.62 25.38
N SER A 130 3.79 -11.38 25.86
CA SER A 130 4.70 -11.06 26.97
C SER A 130 4.31 -11.76 28.27
N ALA A 131 3.00 -11.87 28.54
CA ALA A 131 2.47 -12.62 29.67
C ALA A 131 2.46 -14.14 29.46
N GLN A 132 2.80 -14.62 28.25
CA GLN A 132 2.70 -16.03 27.83
C GLN A 132 1.27 -16.60 27.99
N ASN A 133 0.25 -15.74 27.91
CA ASN A 133 -1.17 -16.08 28.03
C ASN A 133 -1.84 -16.40 26.67
N ILE A 134 -1.04 -16.54 25.62
CA ILE A 134 -1.46 -16.93 24.28
C ILE A 134 -0.53 -18.02 23.78
N ASN A 135 -1.09 -19.03 23.12
CA ASN A 135 -0.27 -20.08 22.52
C ASN A 135 0.44 -19.57 21.25
N ALA A 136 1.56 -20.21 20.90
CA ALA A 136 2.35 -19.79 19.73
C ALA A 136 1.56 -19.83 18.41
N PRO A 137 0.80 -20.89 18.07
CA PRO A 137 0.03 -20.94 16.83
C PRO A 137 -0.96 -19.77 16.67
N THR A 138 -1.71 -19.41 17.72
CA THR A 138 -2.66 -18.30 17.68
C THR A 138 -1.96 -16.95 17.49
N ALA A 139 -0.85 -16.71 18.19
CA ALA A 139 -0.07 -15.49 18.01
C ALA A 139 0.52 -15.39 16.60
N ILE A 140 1.11 -16.47 16.08
CA ILE A 140 1.70 -16.53 14.73
C ILE A 140 0.61 -16.34 13.67
N GLY A 141 -0.57 -16.94 13.84
CA GLY A 141 -1.71 -16.78 12.95
C GLY A 141 -2.15 -15.32 12.83
N TYR A 142 -2.29 -14.63 13.96
CA TYR A 142 -2.63 -13.20 13.96
C TYR A 142 -1.66 -12.35 13.12
N TYR A 143 -0.35 -12.52 13.28
CA TYR A 143 0.62 -11.77 12.47
C TYR A 143 0.56 -12.15 10.98
N THR A 144 0.28 -13.42 10.69
CA THR A 144 0.15 -13.93 9.32
C THR A 144 -1.04 -13.30 8.61
N ASP A 145 -2.19 -13.23 9.29
CA ASP A 145 -3.39 -12.58 8.78
C ASP A 145 -3.16 -11.08 8.57
N LEU A 146 -2.53 -10.40 9.54
CA LEU A 146 -2.19 -8.98 9.42
C LEU A 146 -1.25 -8.70 8.25
N ASN A 147 -0.23 -9.53 8.03
CA ASN A 147 0.67 -9.43 6.87
C ASN A 147 -0.09 -9.63 5.55
N SER A 148 -0.99 -10.61 5.50
CA SER A 148 -1.81 -10.90 4.32
C SER A 148 -2.73 -9.73 3.97
N ASP A 149 -3.41 -9.16 4.97
CA ASP A 149 -4.26 -7.99 4.82
C ASP A 149 -3.48 -6.80 4.25
N MET A 150 -2.30 -6.51 4.80
CA MET A 150 -1.41 -5.44 4.33
C MET A 150 -0.93 -5.67 2.89
N LEU A 151 -0.50 -6.89 2.54
CA LEU A 151 -0.07 -7.23 1.17
C LEU A 151 -1.23 -7.16 0.16
N SER A 152 -2.47 -7.45 0.59
CA SER A 152 -3.65 -7.31 -0.26
C SER A 152 -3.95 -5.86 -0.67
N ILE A 153 -3.55 -4.89 0.17
CA ILE A 153 -3.65 -3.47 -0.15
C ILE A 153 -2.64 -3.12 -1.25
N VAL A 154 -1.39 -3.54 -1.10
CA VAL A 154 -0.34 -3.33 -2.11
C VAL A 154 -0.75 -3.93 -3.45
N GLN A 155 -1.34 -5.14 -3.44
CA GLN A 155 -1.90 -5.75 -4.63
C GLN A 155 -3.01 -4.90 -5.26
N SER A 156 -3.98 -4.43 -4.45
CA SER A 156 -5.07 -3.59 -4.94
C SER A 156 -4.61 -2.25 -5.50
N MET A 157 -3.52 -1.69 -4.96
CA MET A 157 -2.87 -0.47 -5.49
C MET A 157 -2.15 -0.73 -6.81
N SER A 158 -1.47 -1.88 -6.94
CA SER A 158 -0.84 -2.31 -8.19
C SER A 158 -1.89 -2.52 -9.30
N ASP A 159 -2.98 -3.22 -9.00
CA ASP A 159 -4.05 -3.52 -9.96
C ASP A 159 -4.76 -2.25 -10.50
N GLN A 160 -4.69 -1.13 -9.78
CA GLN A 160 -5.32 0.15 -10.15
C GLN A 160 -4.35 1.13 -10.81
N SER A 161 -3.06 0.81 -10.87
CA SER A 161 -2.05 1.65 -11.50
C SER A 161 -2.21 1.67 -13.02
N THR A 162 -2.22 2.86 -13.61
CA THR A 162 -2.21 3.03 -15.07
C THR A 162 -0.80 3.07 -15.66
N ASN A 163 0.24 2.98 -14.82
CA ASN A 163 1.65 2.99 -15.25
C ASN A 163 2.24 1.59 -15.19
N ALA A 164 2.69 1.07 -16.32
CA ALA A 164 3.26 -0.27 -16.43
C ALA A 164 4.50 -0.47 -15.56
N ARG A 165 5.38 0.55 -15.43
CA ARG A 165 6.61 0.46 -14.63
C ARG A 165 6.28 0.33 -13.14
N ILE A 166 5.41 1.20 -12.62
CA ILE A 166 5.02 1.17 -11.19
C ILE A 166 4.30 -0.15 -10.87
N THR A 167 3.43 -0.61 -11.77
CA THR A 167 2.77 -1.92 -11.64
C THR A 167 3.79 -3.05 -11.56
N SER A 168 4.81 -3.04 -12.41
CA SER A 168 5.87 -4.06 -12.41
C SER A 168 6.71 -4.03 -11.13
N GLU A 169 7.10 -2.84 -10.66
CA GLU A 169 7.90 -2.68 -9.44
C GLU A 169 7.11 -3.13 -8.19
N LEU A 170 5.83 -2.74 -8.09
CA LEU A 170 4.94 -3.17 -7.01
C LEU A 170 4.68 -4.67 -7.05
N ALA A 171 4.46 -5.25 -8.24
CA ALA A 171 4.28 -6.69 -8.40
C ALA A 171 5.53 -7.46 -7.96
N ALA A 172 6.72 -7.04 -8.39
CA ALA A 172 7.99 -7.66 -8.00
C ALA A 172 8.17 -7.65 -6.48
N ASN A 173 7.92 -6.50 -5.84
CA ASN A 173 8.01 -6.38 -4.37
C ASN A 173 6.94 -7.24 -3.66
N LEU A 174 5.70 -7.24 -4.16
CA LEU A 174 4.62 -8.09 -3.63
C LEU A 174 5.01 -9.57 -3.69
N TYR A 175 5.53 -10.04 -4.82
CA TYR A 175 5.96 -11.43 -4.97
C TYR A 175 7.14 -11.75 -4.05
N LEU A 176 8.11 -10.86 -3.92
CA LEU A 176 9.20 -11.03 -2.96
C LEU A 176 8.68 -11.18 -1.52
N GLN A 177 7.75 -10.32 -1.10
CA GLN A 177 7.17 -10.36 0.25
C GLN A 177 6.30 -11.61 0.47
N LYS A 178 5.51 -12.04 -0.53
CA LYS A 178 4.76 -13.30 -0.49
C LYS A 178 5.67 -14.52 -0.42
N THR A 179 6.78 -14.54 -1.16
CA THR A 179 7.77 -15.62 -1.08
C THR A 179 8.42 -15.68 0.30
N LYS A 180 8.79 -14.52 0.88
CA LYS A 180 9.27 -14.46 2.28
C LYS A 180 8.22 -14.96 3.27
N GLU A 181 6.95 -14.60 3.04
CA GLU A 181 5.83 -15.01 3.87
C GLU A 181 5.65 -16.53 3.86
N ASN A 182 5.56 -17.13 2.67
CA ASN A 182 5.42 -18.57 2.48
C ASN A 182 6.62 -19.35 3.06
N ALA A 183 7.85 -18.89 2.81
CA ALA A 183 9.04 -19.50 3.39
C ALA A 183 9.10 -19.34 4.92
N GLY A 184 8.50 -18.27 5.46
CA GLY A 184 8.35 -18.06 6.90
C GLY A 184 7.32 -19.00 7.52
N ILE A 185 6.22 -19.26 6.83
CA ILE A 185 5.18 -20.21 7.25
C ILE A 185 5.74 -21.65 7.24
N GLU A 186 6.48 -22.04 6.21
CA GLU A 186 7.07 -23.38 6.10
C GLU A 186 8.12 -23.69 7.18
N ARG A 187 8.73 -22.65 7.77
CA ARG A 187 9.73 -22.79 8.85
C ARG A 187 9.14 -22.74 10.27
N ALA A 188 7.94 -22.22 10.43
CA ALA A 188 7.29 -22.00 11.73
C ALA A 188 6.56 -23.26 12.21
#